data_AF-A0A7S4UAT8-F1
#
_entry.id   AF-A0A7S4UAT8-F1
#
_cell.length_a   1.000
_cell.length_b   1.000
_cell.length_c   1.000
_cell.angle_alpha   90.00
_cell.angle_beta   90.00
_cell.angle_gamma   90.00
#
_symmetry.space_group_name_H-M   'P 1'
#
loop_
_entity.id
_entity.type
_entity.pdbx_description
1 polymer ?
#
loop_
_entity_poly.entity_id
_entity_poly.type
_entity_poly.pdbx_seq_one_letter_code
_entity_poly.pdbx_strand_id
1 'polypeptide(L)'
;MSDAYVTLPLGDEDFSPSAPEQPGSFAPRPPPNLPHIMNNDGSGIRFDVSVTQPTKSGNGYQAYVVYKVTCKTNLEQYSSSEIIVNRRFNHFVWLHIQLLEQYPCYFIPALPDKSGIDPYFNRFDAEFIERRRWALQQFLFRLVNHPIIRTSKPLQIFFEGNEDSMKLPEEKKPSLFGSLFKDIGAPKVPKSMQDPEFAEMGLYIKELEDQLFEVHKFVERMVLRRRDFGSSLGELGLTLITMGTHEEKTGEEEAATTSKSFHDLGRSGLVFS
;
A
#
# COMPACT_ATOMS: atom_id res chain seq x y z
N MET A 1 -40.51 56.59 -41.86
CA MET A 1 -39.66 55.40 -41.66
C MET A 1 -40.01 54.86 -40.29
N SER A 2 -40.81 53.80 -40.29
CA SER A 2 -41.47 53.21 -39.13
C SER A 2 -41.01 51.75 -39.05
N ASP A 3 -40.01 51.49 -38.21
CA ASP A 3 -39.59 50.13 -37.93
C ASP A 3 -40.32 49.63 -36.68
N ALA A 4 -41.16 48.64 -36.91
CA ALA A 4 -41.90 47.91 -35.91
C ALA A 4 -40.95 47.00 -35.13
N TYR A 5 -40.89 47.20 -33.81
CA TYR A 5 -40.30 46.23 -32.89
C TYR A 5 -41.20 44.99 -32.82
N VAL A 6 -40.63 43.83 -33.19
CA VAL A 6 -41.24 42.52 -32.97
C VAL A 6 -40.91 42.07 -31.54
N THR A 7 -41.96 41.82 -30.77
CA THR A 7 -41.96 41.28 -29.42
C THR A 7 -41.62 39.78 -29.43
N LEU A 8 -40.75 39.32 -28.54
CA LEU A 8 -40.59 37.89 -28.20
C LEU A 8 -41.14 37.64 -26.78
N PRO A 9 -41.86 36.52 -26.56
CA PRO A 9 -42.61 36.30 -25.33
C PRO A 9 -41.73 35.80 -24.18
N LEU A 10 -42.08 36.25 -22.97
CA LEU A 10 -41.63 35.72 -21.68
C LEU A 10 -42.00 34.23 -21.57
N GLY A 11 -41.01 33.40 -21.27
CA GLY A 11 -41.19 32.03 -20.80
C GLY A 11 -40.40 31.85 -19.50
N ASP A 12 -41.13 31.56 -18.43
CA ASP A 12 -40.65 31.40 -17.07
C ASP A 12 -39.89 30.08 -16.91
N GLU A 13 -38.60 30.15 -16.55
CA GLU A 13 -37.84 29.00 -16.04
C GLU A 13 -37.08 29.47 -14.78
N ASP A 14 -37.51 28.94 -13.64
CA ASP A 14 -36.94 29.19 -12.30
C ASP A 14 -35.45 28.80 -12.23
N PHE A 15 -34.57 29.80 -12.22
CA PHE A 15 -33.16 29.61 -11.85
C PHE A 15 -32.99 29.80 -10.33
N SER A 16 -33.11 28.71 -9.57
CA SER A 16 -32.53 28.66 -8.21
C SER A 16 -31.01 28.48 -8.32
N PRO A 17 -30.17 29.31 -7.67
CA PRO A 17 -28.71 29.16 -7.72
C PRO A 17 -28.28 28.07 -6.73
N SER A 18 -27.96 26.88 -7.24
CA SER A 18 -27.35 25.81 -6.45
C SER A 18 -25.92 26.20 -6.04
N ALA A 19 -25.62 26.02 -4.75
CA ALA A 19 -24.34 26.27 -4.10
C ALA A 19 -23.17 25.46 -4.72
N PRO A 20 -21.92 25.95 -4.62
CA PRO A 20 -20.76 25.23 -5.13
C PRO A 20 -20.53 23.95 -4.32
N GLU A 21 -20.56 22.80 -5.01
CA GLU A 21 -20.22 21.50 -4.43
C GLU A 21 -18.81 21.53 -3.83
N GLN A 22 -18.69 21.10 -2.57
CA GLN A 22 -17.42 20.98 -1.89
C GLN A 22 -16.51 19.92 -2.54
N PRO A 23 -15.19 20.13 -2.59
CA PRO A 23 -14.26 19.16 -3.13
C PRO A 23 -14.33 17.87 -2.29
N GLY A 24 -14.76 16.80 -2.95
CA GLY A 24 -15.04 15.51 -2.33
C GLY A 24 -13.88 14.95 -1.54
N SER A 25 -14.23 14.41 -0.37
CA SER A 25 -13.46 13.46 0.42
C SER A 25 -12.79 12.41 -0.50
N PHE A 26 -11.46 12.41 -0.53
CA PHE A 26 -10.65 11.32 -1.09
C PHE A 26 -10.70 10.11 -0.14
N ALA A 27 -11.88 9.52 0.04
CA ALA A 27 -11.95 8.13 0.44
C ALA A 27 -11.52 7.29 -0.77
N PRO A 28 -10.56 6.35 -0.64
CA PRO A 28 -10.22 5.47 -1.74
C PRO A 28 -11.49 4.67 -2.08
N ARG A 29 -12.08 4.92 -3.26
CA ARG A 29 -13.10 4.03 -3.80
C ARG A 29 -12.48 2.63 -3.85
N PRO A 30 -13.12 1.60 -3.26
CA PRO A 30 -12.67 0.24 -3.50
C PRO A 30 -12.72 -0.01 -5.02
N PRO A 31 -11.71 -0.69 -5.59
CA PRO A 31 -11.67 -0.92 -7.03
C PRO A 31 -12.95 -1.66 -7.45
N PRO A 32 -13.67 -1.18 -8.47
CA PRO A 32 -14.76 -1.95 -9.06
C PRO A 32 -14.14 -3.15 -9.77
N ASN A 33 -14.64 -4.34 -9.44
CA ASN A 33 -14.24 -5.65 -9.95
C ASN A 33 -13.01 -6.29 -9.29
N LEU A 34 -13.21 -6.87 -8.10
CA LEU A 34 -12.58 -8.16 -7.84
C LEU A 34 -13.19 -9.17 -8.83
N PRO A 35 -12.42 -10.13 -9.39
CA PRO A 35 -13.01 -11.25 -10.07
C PRO A 35 -13.85 -12.04 -9.05
N HIS A 36 -15.15 -11.82 -9.05
CA HIS A 36 -16.08 -12.77 -8.46
C HIS A 36 -15.94 -14.02 -9.32
N ILE A 37 -15.28 -15.05 -8.81
CA ILE A 37 -15.26 -16.36 -9.47
C ILE A 37 -16.69 -16.88 -9.34
N MET A 38 -17.52 -16.52 -10.32
CA MET A 38 -18.86 -17.03 -10.50
C MET A 38 -18.72 -18.50 -10.88
N ASN A 39 -18.96 -19.37 -9.91
CA ASN A 39 -19.34 -20.73 -10.23
C ASN A 39 -20.76 -20.70 -10.83
N ASN A 40 -21.02 -21.64 -11.73
CA ASN A 40 -22.22 -21.74 -12.58
C ASN A 40 -23.55 -22.00 -11.83
N ASP A 41 -23.55 -21.93 -10.50
CA ASP A 41 -24.64 -22.28 -9.57
C ASP A 41 -25.17 -21.10 -8.75
N GLY A 42 -24.67 -19.87 -8.97
CA GLY A 42 -25.18 -18.67 -8.30
C GLY A 42 -24.75 -18.52 -6.83
N SER A 43 -24.02 -19.49 -6.28
CA SER A 43 -23.30 -19.38 -5.00
C SER A 43 -21.81 -19.17 -5.26
N GLY A 44 -21.41 -17.92 -5.48
CA GLY A 44 -19.99 -17.57 -5.67
C GLY A 44 -19.14 -18.04 -4.48
N ILE A 45 -18.01 -18.70 -4.76
CA ILE A 45 -17.05 -19.02 -3.70
C ILE A 45 -16.47 -17.70 -3.18
N ARG A 46 -16.76 -17.39 -1.93
CA ARG A 46 -16.21 -16.23 -1.24
C ARG A 46 -15.05 -16.71 -0.40
N PHE A 47 -13.85 -16.27 -0.76
CA PHE A 47 -12.65 -16.54 0.03
C PHE A 47 -11.87 -15.23 0.16
N ASP A 48 -11.93 -14.66 1.35
CA ASP A 48 -11.31 -13.39 1.71
C ASP A 48 -10.24 -13.62 2.79
N VAL A 49 -9.15 -12.87 2.72
CA VAL A 49 -8.00 -13.03 3.62
C VAL A 49 -7.44 -11.67 3.99
N SER A 50 -7.08 -11.50 5.26
CA SER A 50 -6.44 -10.28 5.76
C SER A 50 -5.28 -10.58 6.71
N VAL A 51 -4.16 -9.89 6.52
CA VAL A 51 -2.94 -9.94 7.34
C VAL A 51 -2.81 -8.59 8.04
N THR A 52 -2.99 -8.60 9.35
CA THR A 52 -3.10 -7.40 10.19
C THR A 52 -2.30 -7.53 11.48
N GLN A 53 -2.24 -6.44 12.25
CA GLN A 53 -1.72 -6.41 13.63
C GLN A 53 -0.33 -7.05 13.79
N PRO A 54 0.73 -6.49 13.18
CA PRO A 54 2.08 -6.97 13.43
C PRO A 54 2.44 -6.76 14.91
N THR A 55 2.70 -7.85 15.62
CA THR A 55 3.00 -7.84 17.05
C THR A 55 4.36 -8.49 17.29
N LYS A 56 5.19 -7.83 18.10
CA LYS A 56 6.46 -8.43 18.56
C LYS A 56 6.15 -9.47 19.63
N SER A 57 6.59 -10.71 19.38
CA SER A 57 6.48 -11.82 20.32
C SER A 57 7.87 -12.33 20.69
N GLY A 58 8.03 -12.78 21.94
CA GLY A 58 9.28 -13.32 22.48
C GLY A 58 10.17 -12.29 23.19
N ASN A 59 11.12 -12.80 23.97
CA ASN A 59 11.97 -12.01 24.84
C ASN A 59 13.42 -12.02 24.34
N GLY A 60 14.10 -10.87 24.43
CA GLY A 60 15.52 -10.74 24.08
C GLY A 60 15.84 -10.99 22.60
N TYR A 61 16.93 -11.71 22.35
CA TYR A 61 17.49 -11.96 21.00
C TYR A 61 16.62 -12.86 20.11
N GLN A 62 15.71 -13.63 20.71
CA GLN A 62 14.81 -14.55 20.00
C GLN A 62 13.45 -13.92 19.68
N ALA A 63 13.29 -12.60 19.85
CA ALA A 63 12.05 -11.93 19.51
C ALA A 63 11.78 -11.95 17.98
N TYR A 64 10.53 -12.19 17.61
CA TYR A 64 10.06 -12.26 16.23
C TYR A 64 8.74 -11.50 16.05
N VAL A 65 8.43 -11.16 14.80
CA VAL A 65 7.16 -10.50 14.45
C VAL A 65 6.14 -11.55 14.05
N VAL A 66 4.96 -11.46 14.67
CA VAL A 66 3.78 -12.29 14.41
C VAL A 66 2.72 -11.42 13.76
N TYR A 67 2.04 -11.97 12.76
CA TYR A 67 0.93 -11.32 12.08
C TYR A 67 -0.35 -12.07 12.40
N LYS A 68 -1.43 -11.31 12.62
CA LYS A 68 -2.77 -11.88 12.71
C LYS A 68 -3.30 -12.09 11.30
N VAL A 69 -3.54 -13.34 10.94
CA VAL A 69 -4.13 -13.73 9.67
C VAL A 69 -5.59 -14.11 9.91
N THR A 70 -6.50 -13.42 9.25
CA THR A 70 -7.93 -13.71 9.27
C THR A 70 -8.36 -14.22 7.90
N CYS A 71 -8.99 -15.38 7.87
CA CYS A 71 -9.52 -16.03 6.68
C CYS A 71 -11.04 -16.11 6.82
N LYS A 72 -11.77 -15.67 5.79
CA LYS A 72 -13.22 -15.78 5.69
C LYS A 72 -13.57 -16.55 4.44
N THR A 73 -14.18 -17.71 4.60
CA THR A 73 -14.45 -18.62 3.50
C THR A 73 -15.82 -19.27 3.63
N ASN A 74 -16.44 -19.59 2.50
CA ASN A 74 -17.66 -20.40 2.43
C ASN A 74 -17.40 -21.83 1.93
N LEU A 75 -16.14 -22.26 1.89
CA LEU A 75 -15.75 -23.58 1.44
C LEU A 75 -15.84 -24.61 2.58
N GLU A 76 -16.54 -25.72 2.33
CA GLU A 76 -16.77 -26.81 3.30
C GLU A 76 -15.48 -27.54 3.74
N GLN A 77 -14.41 -27.40 2.97
CA GLN A 77 -13.10 -27.97 3.29
C GLN A 77 -12.42 -27.30 4.49
N TYR A 78 -12.92 -26.14 4.93
CA TYR A 78 -12.47 -25.46 6.13
C TYR A 78 -13.44 -25.73 7.28
N SER A 79 -12.90 -25.90 8.47
CA SER A 79 -13.63 -26.21 9.70
C SER A 79 -14.56 -25.08 10.14
N SER A 80 -14.22 -23.83 9.80
CA SER A 80 -15.00 -22.65 10.16
C SER A 80 -15.07 -21.65 9.00
N SER A 81 -16.18 -20.89 8.94
CA SER A 81 -16.35 -19.82 7.97
C SER A 81 -15.45 -18.61 8.26
N GLU A 82 -15.06 -18.40 9.53
CA GLU A 82 -14.08 -17.41 9.93
C GLU A 82 -13.00 -18.07 10.80
N ILE A 83 -11.75 -17.95 10.36
CA ILE A 83 -10.56 -18.53 11.01
C ILE A 83 -9.58 -17.40 11.28
N ILE A 84 -9.15 -17.28 12.54
CA ILE A 84 -8.17 -16.27 12.97
C ILE A 84 -6.98 -17.00 13.56
N VAL A 85 -5.80 -16.81 12.95
CA VAL A 85 -4.56 -17.44 13.41
C VAL A 85 -3.40 -16.46 13.45
N ASN A 86 -2.47 -16.74 14.36
CA ASN A 86 -1.25 -15.96 14.51
C ASN A 86 -0.11 -16.68 13.78
N ARG A 87 0.50 -16.01 12.79
CA ARG A 87 1.57 -16.59 11.95
C ARG A 87 2.77 -15.67 11.86
N ARG A 88 3.97 -16.21 12.06
CA ARG A 88 5.25 -15.51 11.82
C ARG A 88 5.71 -15.73 10.38
N PHE A 89 6.66 -14.90 9.91
CA PHE A 89 7.20 -14.99 8.54
C PHE A 89 7.64 -16.42 8.13
N ASN A 90 8.29 -17.16 9.04
CA ASN A 90 8.73 -18.53 8.74
C ASN A 90 7.58 -19.49 8.41
N HIS A 91 6.36 -19.27 8.92
CA HIS A 91 5.20 -20.09 8.56
C HIS A 91 4.76 -19.83 7.10
N PHE A 92 4.93 -18.61 6.60
CA PHE A 92 4.71 -18.29 5.19
C PHE A 92 5.78 -18.92 4.30
N VAL A 93 7.04 -18.93 4.75
CA VAL A 93 8.14 -19.62 4.06
C VAL A 93 7.86 -21.12 3.93
N TRP A 94 7.38 -21.76 5.01
CA TRP A 94 6.95 -23.16 4.97
C TRP A 94 5.86 -23.37 3.90
N LEU A 95 4.81 -22.53 3.91
CA LEU A 95 3.71 -22.63 2.95
C LEU A 95 4.21 -22.51 1.51
N HIS A 96 5.08 -21.53 1.22
CA HIS A 96 5.63 -21.33 -0.10
C HIS A 96 6.45 -22.54 -0.59
N ILE A 97 7.30 -23.12 0.26
CA ILE A 97 8.08 -24.32 -0.09
C ILE A 97 7.16 -25.51 -0.35
N GLN A 98 6.16 -25.73 0.50
CA GLN A 98 5.22 -26.85 0.31
C GLN A 98 4.40 -26.69 -0.97
N LEU A 99 4.00 -25.47 -1.31
CA LEU A 99 3.30 -25.21 -2.56
C LEU A 99 4.20 -25.46 -3.78
N LEU A 100 5.47 -25.04 -3.74
CA LEU A 100 6.42 -25.28 -4.83
C LEU A 100 6.69 -26.77 -5.06
N GLU A 101 6.80 -27.55 -3.98
CA GLU A 101 6.98 -29.00 -4.07
C GLU A 101 5.75 -29.70 -4.65
N GLN A 102 4.55 -29.27 -4.26
CA GLN A 102 3.30 -29.91 -4.68
C GLN A 102 2.81 -29.45 -6.06
N TYR A 103 3.15 -28.23 -6.48
CA TYR A 103 2.62 -27.57 -7.68
C TYR A 103 3.74 -26.97 -8.57
N PRO A 104 4.67 -27.77 -9.10
CA PRO A 104 5.85 -27.28 -9.83
C PRO A 104 5.53 -26.58 -11.16
N CYS A 105 4.35 -26.81 -11.73
CA CYS A 105 3.92 -26.20 -12.99
C CYS A 105 3.05 -24.94 -12.81
N TYR A 106 2.81 -24.52 -11.57
CA TYR A 106 1.96 -23.36 -11.28
C TYR A 106 2.80 -22.15 -10.87
N PHE A 107 2.36 -20.97 -11.28
CA PHE A 107 3.00 -19.72 -10.89
C PHE A 107 2.66 -19.38 -9.43
N ILE A 108 3.56 -19.75 -8.52
CA ILE A 108 3.44 -19.41 -7.10
C ILE A 108 4.05 -18.03 -6.87
N PRO A 109 3.31 -17.07 -6.28
CA PRO A 109 3.84 -15.73 -6.06
C PRO A 109 5.05 -15.75 -5.12
N ALA A 110 6.10 -15.00 -5.48
CA ALA A 110 7.29 -14.88 -4.65
C ALA A 110 6.98 -14.24 -3.29
N LEU A 111 7.61 -14.75 -2.24
CA LEU A 111 7.57 -14.14 -0.91
C LEU A 111 8.44 -12.88 -0.86
N PRO A 112 8.07 -11.88 -0.03
CA PRO A 112 8.95 -10.75 0.24
C PRO A 112 10.25 -11.23 0.89
N ASP A 113 11.33 -10.48 0.64
CA ASP A 113 12.66 -10.89 1.07
C ASP A 113 12.78 -11.07 2.60
N LYS A 114 13.56 -12.07 2.99
CA LYS A 114 13.98 -12.29 4.36
C LYS A 114 15.09 -11.29 4.65
N SER A 115 14.72 -10.13 5.19
CA SER A 115 15.62 -9.00 5.55
C SER A 115 16.82 -9.28 6.45
N GLY A 116 17.18 -10.55 6.70
CA GLY A 116 18.45 -10.91 7.31
C GLY A 116 19.66 -10.79 6.37
N ILE A 117 19.48 -10.46 5.09
CA ILE A 117 20.60 -10.29 4.14
C ILE A 117 21.06 -8.84 4.07
N ASP A 118 20.21 -7.87 4.43
CA ASP A 118 20.60 -6.48 4.49
C ASP A 118 20.96 -6.09 5.93
N PRO A 119 22.26 -6.05 6.31
CA PRO A 119 22.70 -5.70 7.66
C PRO A 119 22.31 -4.29 8.09
N TYR A 120 21.76 -3.48 7.17
CA TYR A 120 21.33 -2.11 7.41
C TYR A 120 19.84 -1.96 7.80
N PHE A 121 19.01 -3.02 7.66
CA PHE A 121 17.57 -2.95 8.01
C PHE A 121 17.25 -3.59 9.37
N ASN A 122 16.81 -2.77 10.33
CA ASN A 122 16.37 -3.25 11.63
C ASN A 122 15.09 -4.10 11.47
N ARG A 123 15.11 -5.36 11.88
CA ARG A 123 13.96 -6.29 11.79
C ARG A 123 12.69 -5.80 12.51
N PHE A 124 12.83 -4.81 13.40
CA PHE A 124 11.75 -4.19 14.16
C PHE A 124 11.37 -2.79 13.66
N ASP A 125 11.93 -2.36 12.53
CA ASP A 125 11.55 -1.10 11.91
C ASP A 125 10.09 -1.13 11.44
N ALA A 126 9.37 -0.02 11.66
CA ALA A 126 7.94 0.06 11.38
C ALA A 126 7.64 0.02 9.88
N GLU A 127 8.45 0.72 9.08
CA GLU A 127 8.31 0.72 7.61
C GLU A 127 8.59 -0.67 7.04
N PHE A 128 9.63 -1.33 7.57
CA PHE A 128 9.95 -2.71 7.24
C PHE A 128 8.78 -3.67 7.48
N ILE A 129 8.24 -3.62 8.70
CA ILE A 129 7.15 -4.50 9.15
C ILE A 129 5.92 -4.28 8.27
N GLU A 130 5.58 -3.03 7.95
CA GLU A 130 4.41 -2.70 7.15
C GLU A 130 4.59 -3.14 5.69
N ARG A 131 5.76 -2.90 5.09
CA ARG A 131 6.09 -3.37 3.73
C ARG A 131 5.99 -4.88 3.63
N ARG A 132 6.53 -5.60 4.62
CA ARG A 132 6.43 -7.06 4.71
C ARG A 132 4.97 -7.50 4.90
N ARG A 133 4.21 -6.88 5.81
CA ARG A 133 2.79 -7.19 6.03
C ARG A 133 1.98 -7.04 4.75
N TRP A 134 2.17 -5.96 4.01
CA TRP A 134 1.50 -5.72 2.72
C TRP A 134 1.87 -6.79 1.69
N ALA A 135 3.15 -7.15 1.57
CA ALA A 135 3.56 -8.20 0.64
C ALA A 135 3.01 -9.59 1.03
N LEU A 136 2.95 -9.91 2.32
CA LEU A 136 2.33 -11.14 2.82
C LEU A 136 0.81 -11.17 2.57
N GLN A 137 0.14 -10.02 2.69
CA GLN A 137 -1.27 -9.86 2.30
C GLN A 137 -1.47 -10.20 0.82
N GLN A 138 -0.65 -9.61 -0.05
CA GLN A 138 -0.76 -9.85 -1.50
C GLN A 138 -0.43 -11.30 -1.87
N PHE A 139 0.55 -11.91 -1.19
CA PHE A 139 0.87 -13.32 -1.35
C PHE A 139 -0.35 -14.20 -1.06
N LEU A 140 -0.96 -14.08 0.13
CA LEU A 140 -2.14 -14.88 0.48
C LEU A 140 -3.33 -14.59 -0.45
N PHE A 141 -3.57 -13.32 -0.79
CA PHE A 141 -4.66 -12.94 -1.70
C PHE A 141 -4.54 -13.64 -3.06
N ARG A 142 -3.33 -13.67 -3.64
CA ARG A 142 -3.09 -14.37 -4.91
C ARG A 142 -3.29 -15.88 -4.80
N LEU A 143 -2.86 -16.50 -3.70
CA LEU A 143 -3.05 -17.94 -3.48
C LEU A 143 -4.52 -18.32 -3.35
N VAL A 144 -5.28 -17.51 -2.60
CA VAL A 144 -6.70 -17.71 -2.33
C VAL A 144 -7.56 -17.54 -3.58
N ASN A 145 -7.19 -16.62 -4.47
CA ASN A 145 -7.87 -16.43 -5.75
C ASN A 145 -7.57 -17.53 -6.78
N HIS A 146 -6.54 -18.36 -6.55
CA HIS A 146 -6.20 -19.43 -7.47
C HIS A 146 -7.10 -20.66 -7.22
N PRO A 147 -7.88 -21.13 -8.20
CA PRO A 147 -8.95 -22.10 -7.99
C PRO A 147 -8.46 -23.47 -7.47
N ILE A 148 -7.22 -23.84 -7.81
CA ILE A 148 -6.60 -25.12 -7.43
C ILE A 148 -5.80 -25.00 -6.12
N ILE A 149 -5.22 -23.83 -5.84
CA ILE A 149 -4.37 -23.66 -4.65
C ILE A 149 -5.23 -23.38 -3.43
N ARG A 150 -6.37 -22.69 -3.60
CA ARG A 150 -7.32 -22.44 -2.52
C ARG A 150 -7.89 -23.71 -1.87
N THR A 151 -7.87 -24.85 -2.58
CA THR A 151 -8.32 -26.17 -2.08
C THR A 151 -7.15 -27.08 -1.67
N SER A 152 -5.93 -26.54 -1.63
CA SER A 152 -4.74 -27.32 -1.33
C SER A 152 -4.59 -27.61 0.17
N LYS A 153 -4.06 -28.80 0.49
CA LYS A 153 -3.78 -29.22 1.87
C LYS A 153 -2.77 -28.29 2.60
N PRO A 154 -1.67 -27.83 1.97
CA PRO A 154 -0.74 -26.92 2.64
C PRO A 154 -1.40 -25.61 3.09
N LEU A 155 -2.32 -25.08 2.28
CA LEU A 155 -3.04 -23.86 2.61
C LEU A 155 -4.05 -24.08 3.75
N GLN A 156 -4.72 -25.24 3.77
CA GLN A 156 -5.57 -25.64 4.91
C GLN A 156 -4.76 -25.76 6.20
N ILE A 157 -3.62 -26.46 6.17
CA ILE A 157 -2.71 -26.57 7.32
C ILE A 157 -2.23 -25.18 7.77
N PHE A 158 -1.93 -24.28 6.83
CA PHE A 158 -1.53 -22.92 7.19
C PHE A 158 -2.62 -22.16 7.96
N PHE A 159 -3.90 -22.31 7.60
CA PHE A 159 -5.00 -21.64 8.29
C PHE A 159 -5.46 -22.35 9.56
N GLU A 160 -5.45 -23.68 9.62
CA GLU A 160 -6.05 -24.45 10.72
C GLU A 160 -5.03 -25.19 11.59
N GLY A 161 -3.84 -25.45 11.05
CA GLY A 161 -2.82 -26.26 11.70
C GLY A 161 -2.14 -25.56 12.88
N ASN A 162 -1.64 -26.38 13.81
CA ASN A 162 -0.80 -25.93 14.92
C ASN A 162 0.65 -25.68 14.47
N GLU A 163 1.44 -24.95 15.27
CA GLU A 163 2.86 -24.69 14.94
C GLU A 163 3.67 -25.96 14.69
N ASP A 164 3.33 -27.06 15.36
CA ASP A 164 4.01 -28.35 15.20
C ASP A 164 3.82 -28.98 13.82
N SER A 165 2.72 -28.67 13.14
CA SER A 165 2.43 -29.16 11.78
C SER A 165 3.22 -28.40 10.69
N MET A 166 3.84 -27.27 11.04
CA MET A 166 4.56 -26.37 10.12
C MET A 166 6.07 -26.33 10.38
N LYS A 167 6.65 -27.47 10.76
CA LYS A 167 8.10 -27.64 10.90
C LYS A 167 8.69 -27.98 9.54
N LEU A 168 9.64 -27.18 9.07
CA LEU A 168 10.51 -27.62 7.98
C LEU A 168 11.45 -28.70 8.52
N PRO A 169 11.61 -29.85 7.84
CA PRO A 169 12.65 -30.82 8.15
C PRO A 169 14.02 -30.13 8.19
N GLU A 170 14.91 -30.50 9.13
CA GLU A 170 16.22 -29.83 9.27
C GLU A 170 17.10 -29.96 8.03
N GLU A 171 16.98 -31.05 7.28
CA GLU A 171 17.64 -31.25 5.98
C GLU A 171 17.07 -30.37 4.87
N LYS A 172 15.79 -29.94 5.02
CA LYS A 172 15.09 -28.97 4.18
C LYS A 172 15.09 -27.57 4.80
N LYS A 173 16.08 -27.24 5.64
CA LYS A 173 16.50 -25.87 5.89
C LYS A 173 17.62 -25.51 4.90
N PRO A 174 17.39 -25.32 3.58
CA PRO A 174 18.45 -24.73 2.78
C PRO A 174 18.86 -23.39 3.36
N SER A 175 20.05 -22.97 2.96
CA SER A 175 20.38 -21.59 2.66
C SER A 175 19.39 -20.99 1.63
N LEU A 176 18.08 -21.07 1.95
CA LEU A 176 16.86 -21.03 1.13
C LEU A 176 16.60 -19.72 0.42
N PHE A 177 17.34 -18.65 0.74
CA PHE A 177 17.18 -17.37 0.07
C PHE A 177 18.32 -17.09 -0.92
N GLY A 178 19.50 -17.67 -0.72
CA GLY A 178 20.62 -17.52 -1.64
C GLY A 178 20.64 -18.57 -2.75
N SER A 179 20.04 -19.74 -2.53
CA SER A 179 20.15 -20.90 -3.43
C SER A 179 18.80 -21.32 -4.05
N LEU A 180 17.64 -20.97 -3.49
CA LEU A 180 16.36 -21.14 -4.23
C LEU A 180 16.09 -20.03 -5.25
N PHE A 181 16.64 -18.83 -5.04
CA PHE A 181 16.58 -17.74 -6.03
C PHE A 181 17.74 -17.79 -7.04
N LYS A 182 18.82 -18.53 -6.75
CA LYS A 182 20.05 -18.58 -7.58
C LYS A 182 20.39 -19.95 -8.17
N ASP A 183 19.99 -21.03 -7.50
CA ASP A 183 20.19 -22.40 -7.96
C ASP A 183 18.85 -23.08 -8.29
N ILE A 184 17.99 -22.35 -9.01
CA ILE A 184 17.37 -22.99 -10.18
C ILE A 184 18.52 -23.22 -11.17
N GLY A 185 19.37 -24.20 -10.87
CA GLY A 185 20.08 -24.90 -11.92
C GLY A 185 19.00 -25.29 -12.90
N ALA A 186 19.07 -24.70 -14.10
CA ALA A 186 18.04 -24.73 -15.12
C ALA A 186 17.23 -26.01 -14.99
N PRO A 187 15.89 -25.96 -14.76
CA PRO A 187 15.10 -27.18 -14.81
C PRO A 187 15.52 -27.83 -16.11
N LYS A 188 15.96 -29.10 -16.07
CA LYS A 188 16.31 -29.85 -17.29
C LYS A 188 15.12 -29.64 -18.20
N VAL A 189 15.34 -28.79 -19.18
CA VAL A 189 14.26 -28.15 -19.87
C VAL A 189 13.52 -29.31 -20.54
N PRO A 190 12.25 -29.58 -20.18
CA PRO A 190 11.50 -30.59 -20.89
C PRO A 190 11.62 -30.26 -22.38
N LYS A 191 11.77 -31.27 -23.23
CA LYS A 191 11.99 -31.08 -24.68
C LYS A 191 10.94 -30.17 -25.37
N SER A 192 9.87 -29.79 -24.67
CA SER A 192 8.86 -28.80 -25.07
C SER A 192 9.29 -27.32 -25.02
N MET A 193 10.52 -26.97 -24.63
CA MET A 193 11.02 -25.58 -24.77
C MET A 193 11.75 -25.34 -26.11
N GLN A 194 11.74 -26.32 -27.01
CA GLN A 194 12.03 -26.10 -28.43
C GLN A 194 10.78 -25.68 -29.21
N ASP A 195 9.65 -25.51 -28.53
CA ASP A 195 8.44 -25.00 -29.15
C ASP A 195 8.58 -23.50 -29.37
N PRO A 196 8.47 -23.01 -30.62
CA PRO A 196 8.66 -21.61 -30.97
C PRO A 196 7.69 -20.68 -30.22
N GLU A 197 6.51 -21.18 -29.86
CA GLU A 197 5.49 -20.47 -29.08
C GLU A 197 5.96 -20.12 -27.66
N PHE A 198 6.70 -21.02 -26.99
CA PHE A 198 7.28 -20.74 -25.66
C PHE A 198 8.40 -19.70 -25.73
N ALA A 199 9.19 -19.71 -26.81
CA ALA A 199 10.24 -18.72 -27.03
C ALA A 199 9.64 -17.33 -27.28
N GLU A 200 8.57 -17.23 -28.07
CA GLU A 200 7.84 -15.99 -28.30
C GLU A 200 7.20 -15.44 -27.01
N MET A 201 6.52 -16.30 -26.25
CA MET A 201 5.97 -15.92 -24.94
C MET A 201 7.07 -15.45 -23.97
N GLY A 202 8.22 -16.11 -23.99
CA GLY A 202 9.37 -15.72 -23.18
C GLY A 202 9.89 -14.32 -23.51
N LEU A 203 9.95 -13.97 -24.80
CA LEU A 203 10.33 -12.62 -25.24
C LEU A 203 9.27 -11.59 -24.83
N TYR A 204 7.99 -11.93 -24.97
CA TYR A 204 6.89 -11.06 -24.54
C TYR A 204 6.91 -10.78 -23.04
N ILE A 205 7.13 -11.81 -22.21
CA ILE A 205 7.26 -11.66 -20.76
C ILE A 205 8.44 -10.73 -20.42
N LYS A 206 9.56 -10.88 -21.14
CA LYS A 206 10.76 -10.07 -20.91
C LYS A 206 10.54 -8.59 -21.24
N GLU A 207 9.90 -8.30 -22.37
CA GLU A 207 9.50 -6.95 -22.75
C GLU A 207 8.55 -6.34 -21.72
N LEU A 208 7.56 -7.13 -21.25
CA LEU A 208 6.63 -6.68 -20.22
C LEU A 208 7.35 -6.39 -18.89
N GLU A 209 8.31 -7.22 -18.51
CA GLU A 209 9.16 -7.00 -17.33
C GLU A 209 9.95 -5.70 -17.43
N ASP A 210 10.57 -5.44 -18.59
CA ASP A 210 11.32 -4.20 -18.84
C ASP A 210 10.40 -2.97 -18.75
N GLN A 211 9.21 -3.03 -19.34
CA GLN A 211 8.21 -1.97 -19.24
C GLN A 211 7.72 -1.74 -17.80
N LEU A 212 7.43 -2.82 -17.08
CA LEU A 212 7.01 -2.75 -15.68
C LEU A 212 8.10 -2.16 -14.78
N PHE A 213 9.36 -2.49 -15.06
CA PHE A 213 10.51 -1.97 -14.34
C PHE A 213 10.68 -0.46 -14.54
N GLU A 214 10.49 0.03 -15.77
CA GLU A 214 10.53 1.48 -16.04
C GLU A 214 9.36 2.22 -15.38
N VAL A 215 8.15 1.64 -15.38
CA VAL A 215 7.01 2.19 -14.62
C VAL A 215 7.32 2.23 -13.13
N HIS A 216 7.92 1.18 -12.57
CA HIS A 216 8.32 1.14 -11.17
C HIS A 216 9.29 2.28 -10.83
N LYS A 217 10.38 2.45 -11.60
CA LYS A 217 11.31 3.58 -11.43
C LYS A 217 10.64 4.93 -11.56
N PHE A 218 9.68 5.07 -12.48
CA PHE A 218 8.93 6.31 -12.65
C PHE A 218 8.08 6.62 -11.40
N VAL A 219 7.41 5.62 -10.83
CA VAL A 219 6.63 5.76 -9.59
C VAL A 219 7.53 6.12 -8.42
N GLU A 220 8.70 5.47 -8.27
CA GLU A 220 9.67 5.81 -7.21
C GLU A 220 10.12 7.27 -7.32
N ARG A 221 10.48 7.73 -8.52
CA ARG A 221 10.82 9.14 -8.77
C ARG A 221 9.66 10.09 -8.45
N MET A 222 8.43 9.70 -8.76
CA MET A 222 7.25 10.51 -8.44
C MET A 222 7.01 10.61 -6.93
N VAL A 223 7.20 9.52 -6.18
CA VAL A 223 7.08 9.52 -4.71
C VAL A 223 8.14 10.42 -4.08
N LEU A 224 9.40 10.29 -4.52
CA LEU A 224 10.49 11.16 -4.06
C LEU A 224 10.20 12.63 -4.37
N ARG A 225 9.78 12.95 -5.60
CA ARG A 225 9.42 14.31 -5.99
C ARG A 225 8.29 14.89 -5.15
N ARG A 226 7.26 14.10 -4.82
CA ARG A 226 6.16 14.54 -3.95
C ARG A 226 6.63 14.84 -2.53
N ARG A 227 7.55 14.03 -2.00
CA ARG A 227 8.16 14.26 -0.68
C ARG A 227 8.95 15.57 -0.67
N ASP A 228 9.80 15.78 -1.67
CA ASP A 228 10.64 16.97 -1.77
C ASP A 228 9.79 18.24 -1.95
N PHE A 229 8.75 18.17 -2.78
CA PHE A 229 7.76 19.25 -2.91
C PHE A 229 7.06 19.57 -1.59
N GLY A 230 6.69 18.54 -0.80
CA GLY A 230 6.14 18.72 0.53
C GLY A 230 7.10 19.43 1.49
N SER A 231 8.39 19.11 1.42
CA SER A 231 9.43 19.81 2.21
C SER A 231 9.51 21.29 1.84
N SER A 232 9.59 21.60 0.55
CA SER A 232 9.66 22.99 0.08
C SER A 232 8.42 23.80 0.46
N LEU A 233 7.23 23.20 0.41
CA LEU A 233 6.00 23.87 0.85
C LEU A 233 5.98 24.10 2.36
N GLY A 234 6.51 23.15 3.14
CA GLY A 234 6.70 23.30 4.58
C GLY A 234 7.64 24.45 4.93
N GLU A 235 8.77 24.54 4.23
CA GLU A 235 9.75 25.64 4.39
C GLU A 235 9.13 26.99 4.03
N LEU A 236 8.39 27.08 2.93
CA LEU A 236 7.66 28.30 2.54
C LEU A 236 6.64 28.70 3.60
N GLY A 237 5.92 27.74 4.19
CA GLY A 237 5.00 28.02 5.30
C GLY A 237 5.71 28.64 6.50
N LEU A 238 6.88 28.11 6.87
CA LEU A 238 7.68 28.64 7.98
C LEU A 238 8.24 30.04 7.69
N THR A 239 8.66 30.33 6.45
CA THR A 239 9.14 31.68 6.08
C THR A 239 8.00 32.69 6.12
N LEU A 240 6.80 32.34 5.65
CA LEU A 240 5.61 33.20 5.74
C LEU A 240 5.21 33.49 7.19
N ILE A 241 5.21 32.48 8.06
CA ILE A 241 4.96 32.67 9.50
C ILE A 241 6.00 33.62 10.10
N THR A 242 7.28 33.38 9.80
CA THR A 242 8.37 34.21 10.33
C THR A 242 8.24 35.66 9.87
N MET A 243 7.90 35.89 8.60
CA MET A 243 7.68 37.22 8.05
C MET A 243 6.48 37.91 8.69
N GLY A 244 5.36 37.20 8.85
CA GLY A 244 4.18 37.72 9.54
C GLY A 244 4.47 38.13 10.99
N THR A 245 5.23 37.33 11.73
CA THR A 245 5.65 37.72 13.09
C THR A 245 6.61 38.89 13.13
N HIS A 246 7.39 39.10 12.06
CA HIS A 246 8.26 40.27 11.95
C HIS A 246 7.44 41.52 11.65
N GLU A 247 6.45 41.44 10.76
CA GLU A 247 5.53 42.52 10.45
C GLU A 247 4.72 42.95 11.69
N GLU A 248 4.21 41.99 12.47
CA GLU A 248 3.48 42.27 13.71
C GLU A 248 4.35 43.03 14.72
N LYS A 249 5.57 42.55 14.98
CA LYS A 249 6.51 43.21 15.90
C LYS A 249 6.94 44.60 15.42
N THR A 250 7.17 44.75 14.12
CA THR A 250 7.53 46.04 13.53
C THR A 250 6.37 47.03 13.68
N GLY A 251 5.13 46.58 13.44
CA GLY A 251 3.94 47.40 13.65
C GLY A 251 3.73 47.81 15.11
N GLU A 252 3.99 46.91 16.06
CA GLU A 252 3.95 47.21 17.49
C GLU A 252 5.01 48.25 17.91
N GLU A 253 6.23 48.14 17.38
CA GLU A 253 7.32 49.09 17.66
C GLU A 253 7.06 50.49 17.09
N GLU A 254 6.53 50.57 15.86
CA GLU A 254 6.15 51.84 15.23
C GLU A 254 4.96 52.51 15.95
N ALA A 255 3.95 51.73 16.35
CA ALA A 255 2.82 52.23 17.14
C ALA A 255 3.26 52.72 18.52
N ALA A 256 4.17 52.00 19.19
CA ALA A 256 4.72 52.41 20.48
C ALA A 256 5.55 53.70 20.37
N THR A 257 6.32 53.87 19.30
CA THR A 257 7.13 55.08 19.05
C THR A 257 6.25 56.28 18.75
N THR A 258 5.20 56.10 17.95
CA THR A 258 4.21 57.13 17.63
C THR A 258 3.45 57.55 18.89
N SER A 259 3.01 56.59 19.71
CA SER A 259 2.33 56.90 20.98
C SER A 259 3.21 57.70 21.94
N LYS A 260 4.51 57.36 22.04
CA LYS A 260 5.49 58.13 22.83
C LYS A 260 5.68 59.55 22.29
N SER A 261 5.77 59.74 20.96
CA SER A 261 5.95 61.08 20.38
C SER A 261 4.72 61.97 20.56
N PHE A 262 3.51 61.42 20.43
CA PHE A 262 2.26 62.14 20.75
C PHE A 262 2.18 62.51 22.24
N HIS A 263 2.57 61.59 23.13
CA HIS A 263 2.61 61.85 24.56
C HIS A 263 3.61 62.98 24.93
N ASP A 264 4.79 63.02 24.30
CA ASP A 264 5.79 64.06 24.54
C ASP A 264 5.41 65.42 23.94
N LEU A 265 4.71 65.43 22.80
CA LEU A 265 4.12 66.65 22.22
C LEU A 265 3.00 67.21 23.11
N GLY A 266 2.14 66.35 23.67
CA GLY A 266 1.10 66.74 24.62
C GLY A 266 1.65 67.32 25.92
N ARG A 267 2.83 66.86 26.37
CA ARG A 267 3.55 67.44 27.51
C ARG A 267 4.21 68.79 27.21
N SER A 268 4.63 69.03 25.97
CA SER A 268 5.25 70.30 25.56
C SER A 268 4.24 71.39 25.18
N GLY A 269 2.96 71.03 25.00
CA GLY A 269 1.88 71.93 24.57
C GLY A 269 1.10 72.61 25.70
N LEU A 270 1.75 73.10 26.75
CA LEU A 270 1.14 73.99 27.75
C LEU A 270 2.11 75.08 28.23
N VAL A 271 2.52 75.98 27.34
CA VAL A 271 2.81 77.39 27.68
C VAL A 271 2.43 78.25 26.48
N PHE A 272 1.14 78.56 26.33
CA PHE A 272 0.71 79.79 25.65
C PHE A 272 -0.07 80.58 26.69
N SER A 273 0.62 81.58 27.27
CA SER A 273 0.02 82.67 28.06
C SER A 273 -0.85 83.57 27.21
#